data_AF-A0A1S3GMY2-F1
#
_entry.id   AF-A0A1S3GMY2-F1
#
_cell.length_a   1.000
_cell.length_b   1.000
_cell.length_c   1.000
_cell.angle_alpha   90.00
_cell.angle_beta   90.00
_cell.angle_gamma   90.00
#
_symmetry.space_group_name_H-M   'P 1'
#
loop_
_entity.id
_entity.type
_entity.pdbx_description
1 polymer ?
#
loop_
_entity_poly.entity_id
_entity_poly.type
_entity_poly.pdbx_seq_one_letter_code
_entity_poly.pdbx_strand_id
1 'polypeptide(L)'
;MRWLLFYHALCLSLLKASTHVVELNDMFGQIQSPGYPDSYPSDSEVTWNITVPEGFRIKLYFMHFNLESSYLCEYDYVKVEAEDQVLATFCGRETTDTEQTPGQEVVLSPGFFMSITFRSDFSNEERFTGFDAHYMAVDVDECKEREDEELSCDHYCHNYIGGYYCSCRFGYILHTDNRTCRVECSDNLFTQMTGMITSPDYPNPYPKSSECLYTIGLEEGFVISLQFEDTFDIEDHPEVPCPYDYIKIKAGPNIWGPFCGEKAPELINTQSHKVQIMFHSDNSGENQGWRLSYTASGNECPELHPPVHGNIEPLQATYSFKDQVIVTCDTGYKVLKDYMVLDILQMECLKDGTWSHAMPTCEKSEIDLESELESEQVTE
;
A
#
# COMPACT_ATOMS: atom_id res chain seq x y z
N MET A 1 95.06 -12.63 -14.17
CA MET A 1 94.06 -12.67 -13.07
C MET A 1 92.69 -12.73 -13.75
N ARG A 2 92.02 -13.91 -13.80
CA ARG A 2 90.98 -14.36 -12.85
C ARG A 2 89.90 -13.27 -12.63
N TRP A 3 88.61 -13.46 -12.85
CA TRP A 3 87.76 -14.65 -12.99
C TRP A 3 86.41 -14.28 -13.66
N LEU A 4 85.77 -15.29 -14.26
CA LEU A 4 84.40 -15.30 -14.75
C LEU A 4 83.38 -15.14 -13.63
N LEU A 5 82.25 -14.48 -13.91
CA LEU A 5 80.97 -14.72 -13.24
C LEU A 5 79.84 -14.79 -14.27
N PHE A 6 79.07 -15.87 -14.13
CA PHE A 6 78.04 -16.39 -15.02
C PHE A 6 76.74 -15.55 -14.97
N TYR A 7 76.14 -15.37 -16.15
CA TYR A 7 74.73 -14.99 -16.32
C TYR A 7 73.84 -16.21 -16.05
N HIS A 8 72.98 -16.12 -15.04
CA HIS A 8 71.77 -16.95 -14.92
C HIS A 8 70.60 -16.06 -14.51
N ALA A 9 69.82 -15.66 -15.51
CA ALA A 9 68.43 -15.27 -15.31
C ALA A 9 67.59 -16.35 -15.97
N LEU A 10 67.07 -17.28 -15.15
CA LEU A 10 66.01 -18.20 -15.54
C LEU A 10 64.79 -17.34 -15.91
N CYS A 11 64.48 -17.27 -17.20
CA CYS A 11 63.16 -16.84 -17.65
C CYS A 11 62.27 -18.09 -17.63
N LEU A 12 61.60 -18.33 -16.50
CA LEU A 12 60.45 -19.23 -16.47
C LEU A 12 59.32 -18.53 -17.21
N SER A 13 59.14 -18.87 -18.49
CA SER A 13 57.91 -18.63 -19.21
C SER A 13 56.80 -19.42 -18.53
N LEU A 14 56.02 -18.76 -17.69
CA LEU A 14 54.68 -19.21 -17.31
C LEU A 14 53.84 -19.23 -18.58
N LEU A 15 53.77 -20.38 -19.23
CA LEU A 15 52.68 -20.70 -20.15
C LEU A 15 51.41 -20.76 -19.28
N LYS A 16 50.65 -19.67 -19.26
CA LYS A 16 49.25 -19.72 -18.82
C LYS A 16 48.55 -20.74 -19.74
N ALA A 17 48.04 -21.82 -19.15
CA ALA A 17 47.05 -22.66 -19.83
C ALA A 17 45.92 -21.74 -20.30
N SER A 18 45.65 -21.73 -21.59
CA SER A 18 44.61 -20.90 -22.18
C SER A 18 43.29 -21.62 -21.97
N THR A 19 42.56 -21.30 -20.90
CA THR A 19 41.17 -21.75 -20.72
C THR A 19 40.36 -21.26 -21.91
N HIS A 20 39.74 -22.20 -22.66
CA HIS A 20 38.96 -21.84 -23.84
C HIS A 20 37.52 -21.54 -23.43
N VAL A 21 37.26 -20.25 -23.15
CA VAL A 21 35.92 -19.78 -22.80
C VAL A 21 35.18 -19.32 -24.06
N VAL A 22 33.94 -19.80 -24.22
CA VAL A 22 33.03 -19.45 -25.31
C VAL A 22 31.82 -18.75 -24.70
N GLU A 23 31.54 -17.53 -25.17
CA GLU A 23 30.38 -16.75 -24.74
C GLU A 23 29.21 -16.96 -25.72
N LEU A 24 28.03 -17.30 -25.19
CA LEU A 24 26.81 -17.59 -25.95
C LEU A 24 25.65 -16.74 -25.43
N ASN A 25 25.06 -15.94 -26.31
CA ASN A 25 24.01 -14.96 -25.94
C ASN A 25 22.69 -15.14 -26.70
N ASP A 26 22.55 -16.24 -27.45
CA ASP A 26 21.36 -16.53 -28.24
C ASP A 26 20.27 -17.22 -27.41
N MET A 27 19.01 -17.07 -27.81
CA MET A 27 17.84 -17.66 -27.14
C MET A 27 17.79 -19.19 -27.18
N PHE A 28 18.63 -19.83 -28.00
CA PHE A 28 18.81 -21.27 -28.05
C PHE A 28 20.15 -21.58 -28.70
N GLY A 29 20.67 -22.78 -28.45
CA GLY A 29 21.88 -23.23 -29.09
C GLY A 29 22.20 -24.69 -28.82
N GLN A 30 23.27 -25.14 -29.46
CA GLN A 30 23.77 -26.51 -29.38
C GLN A 30 25.24 -26.46 -28.94
N ILE A 31 25.59 -27.34 -28.00
CA ILE A 31 26.93 -27.45 -27.42
C ILE A 31 27.38 -28.89 -27.54
N GLN A 32 28.58 -29.09 -28.04
CA GLN A 32 29.15 -30.42 -28.25
C GLN A 32 30.53 -30.49 -27.62
N SER A 33 30.90 -31.66 -27.14
CA SER A 33 32.29 -31.95 -26.74
C SER A 33 33.24 -31.79 -27.95
N PRO A 34 34.49 -31.35 -27.74
CA PRO A 34 35.46 -31.22 -28.83
C PRO A 34 35.63 -32.53 -29.61
N GLY A 35 35.44 -32.48 -30.92
CA GLY A 35 35.58 -33.66 -31.79
C GLY A 35 34.33 -34.51 -31.99
N TYR A 36 33.21 -34.20 -31.32
CA TYR A 36 31.93 -34.90 -31.52
C TYR A 36 31.53 -34.93 -33.01
N PRO A 37 31.04 -36.07 -33.55
CA PRO A 37 30.66 -37.32 -32.88
C PRO A 37 31.81 -38.32 -32.64
N ASP A 38 33.05 -37.97 -33.01
CA ASP A 38 34.23 -38.78 -32.70
C ASP A 38 34.65 -38.60 -31.23
N SER A 39 35.66 -39.38 -30.80
CA SER A 39 36.14 -39.32 -29.43
C SER A 39 36.83 -37.99 -29.10
N TYR A 40 36.54 -37.43 -27.92
CA TYR A 40 37.15 -36.18 -27.47
C TYR A 40 38.65 -36.34 -27.17
N PRO A 41 39.45 -35.26 -27.35
CA PRO A 41 40.87 -35.25 -27.00
C PRO A 41 41.08 -35.29 -25.48
N SER A 42 42.18 -35.88 -25.02
CA SER A 42 42.64 -35.79 -23.62
C SER A 42 43.19 -34.40 -23.31
N ASP A 43 43.28 -34.05 -22.03
CA ASP A 43 43.81 -32.78 -21.49
C ASP A 43 43.14 -31.55 -22.12
N SER A 44 41.80 -31.60 -22.21
CA SER A 44 40.98 -30.56 -22.79
C SER A 44 40.05 -29.97 -21.74
N GLU A 45 39.91 -28.65 -21.77
CA GLU A 45 39.02 -27.91 -20.89
C GLU A 45 38.36 -26.79 -21.70
N VAL A 46 37.02 -26.82 -21.76
CA VAL A 46 36.22 -25.85 -22.49
C VAL A 46 35.06 -25.42 -21.61
N THR A 47 34.86 -24.11 -21.53
CA THR A 47 33.74 -23.52 -20.78
C THR A 47 32.84 -22.75 -21.74
N TRP A 48 31.53 -22.96 -21.64
CA TRP A 48 30.51 -22.18 -22.33
C TRP A 48 29.72 -21.38 -21.31
N ASN A 49 29.81 -20.07 -21.39
CA ASN A 49 29.00 -19.15 -20.62
C ASN A 49 27.77 -18.79 -21.46
N ILE A 50 26.59 -19.11 -20.95
CA ILE A 50 25.31 -18.85 -21.59
C ILE A 50 24.62 -17.74 -20.82
N THR A 51 24.32 -16.63 -21.50
CA THR A 51 23.56 -15.51 -20.95
C THR A 51 22.33 -15.27 -21.81
N VAL A 52 21.15 -15.22 -21.19
CA VAL A 52 19.90 -14.84 -21.85
C VAL A 52 19.43 -13.47 -21.31
N PRO A 53 18.48 -12.78 -21.97
CA PRO A 53 17.92 -11.55 -21.40
C PRO A 53 17.31 -11.77 -20.01
N GLU A 54 17.23 -10.71 -19.21
CA GLU A 54 16.45 -10.73 -17.96
C GLU A 54 14.98 -11.12 -18.23
N GLY A 55 14.33 -11.75 -17.25
CA GLY A 55 13.00 -12.35 -17.43
C GLY A 55 13.03 -13.75 -18.05
N PHE A 56 14.22 -14.32 -18.30
CA PHE A 56 14.36 -15.70 -18.78
C PHE A 56 15.26 -16.53 -17.88
N ARG A 57 15.02 -17.84 -17.89
CA ARG A 57 15.91 -18.90 -17.39
C ARG A 57 16.43 -19.74 -18.54
N ILE A 58 17.47 -20.52 -18.28
CA ILE A 58 18.12 -21.38 -19.27
C ILE A 58 17.75 -22.83 -18.96
N LYS A 59 17.12 -23.46 -19.94
CA LYS A 59 16.80 -24.89 -19.94
C LYS A 59 17.85 -25.64 -20.74
N LEU A 60 18.54 -26.58 -20.11
CA LEU A 60 19.57 -27.44 -20.71
C LEU A 60 19.14 -28.92 -20.67
N TYR A 61 19.37 -29.63 -21.76
CA TYR A 61 19.19 -31.09 -21.84
C TYR A 61 20.18 -31.72 -22.82
N PHE A 62 20.41 -33.02 -22.65
CA PHE A 62 21.40 -33.76 -23.44
C PHE A 62 20.69 -34.75 -24.38
N MET A 63 21.11 -34.75 -25.64
CA MET A 63 20.65 -35.70 -26.64
C MET A 63 21.56 -36.93 -26.72
N HIS A 64 22.83 -36.75 -26.34
CA HIS A 64 23.82 -37.82 -26.23
C HIS A 64 24.80 -37.51 -25.10
N PHE A 65 25.19 -38.53 -24.34
CA PHE A 65 26.16 -38.41 -23.25
C PHE A 65 26.96 -39.71 -23.08
N ASN A 66 28.28 -39.63 -23.21
CA ASN A 66 29.19 -40.75 -23.12
C ASN A 66 30.58 -40.24 -22.70
N LEU A 67 30.85 -40.23 -21.40
CA LEU A 67 32.13 -39.80 -20.80
C LEU A 67 32.75 -40.93 -19.98
N GLU A 68 34.02 -40.76 -19.60
CA GLU A 68 34.67 -41.61 -18.61
C GLU A 68 33.95 -41.55 -17.25
N SER A 69 33.89 -42.69 -16.56
CA SER A 69 33.30 -42.80 -15.22
C SER A 69 34.40 -42.67 -14.17
N SER A 70 34.19 -41.83 -13.15
CA SER A 70 35.10 -41.70 -12.02
C SER A 70 34.34 -41.30 -10.76
N TYR A 71 34.90 -41.59 -9.58
CA TYR A 71 34.28 -41.28 -8.30
C TYR A 71 34.02 -39.77 -8.18
N LEU A 72 32.75 -39.37 -8.04
CA LEU A 72 32.33 -37.95 -8.02
C LEU A 72 32.76 -37.16 -9.28
N CYS A 73 32.97 -37.83 -10.41
CA CYS A 73 33.36 -37.24 -11.67
C CYS A 73 34.68 -36.43 -11.58
N GLU A 74 35.68 -36.98 -10.89
CA GLU A 74 36.98 -36.32 -10.66
C GLU A 74 37.92 -36.28 -11.89
N TYR A 75 37.76 -37.19 -12.85
CA TYR A 75 38.54 -37.25 -14.09
C TYR A 75 37.85 -36.42 -15.18
N ASP A 76 37.00 -37.06 -15.98
CA ASP A 76 36.23 -36.42 -17.04
C ASP A 76 34.84 -36.03 -16.56
N TYR A 77 34.43 -34.79 -16.85
CA TYR A 77 33.11 -34.32 -16.43
C TYR A 77 32.52 -33.22 -17.31
N VAL A 78 31.20 -33.08 -17.20
CA VAL A 78 30.46 -31.87 -17.57
C VAL A 78 29.87 -31.29 -16.30
N LYS A 79 30.29 -30.09 -15.94
CA LYS A 79 29.81 -29.35 -14.77
C LYS A 79 28.90 -28.22 -15.23
N VAL A 80 27.72 -28.13 -14.63
CA VAL A 80 26.72 -27.08 -14.91
C VAL A 80 26.55 -26.24 -13.66
N GLU A 81 26.73 -24.93 -13.81
CA GLU A 81 26.80 -23.98 -12.71
C GLU A 81 26.04 -22.70 -13.05
N ALA A 82 25.35 -22.13 -12.07
CA ALA A 82 24.90 -20.74 -12.05
C ALA A 82 26.00 -19.87 -11.40
N GLU A 83 25.79 -18.55 -11.29
CA GLU A 83 26.83 -17.61 -10.80
C GLU A 83 27.43 -18.03 -9.44
N ASP A 84 26.59 -18.47 -8.48
CA ASP A 84 27.00 -18.82 -7.12
C ASP A 84 26.65 -20.27 -6.70
N GLN A 85 26.18 -21.11 -7.64
CA GLN A 85 25.67 -22.44 -7.32
C GLN A 85 26.02 -23.47 -8.39
N VAL A 86 26.59 -24.60 -7.97
CA VAL A 86 26.73 -25.78 -8.85
C VAL A 86 25.36 -26.46 -8.94
N LEU A 87 24.81 -26.53 -10.14
CA LEU A 87 23.51 -27.14 -10.41
C LEU A 87 23.63 -28.66 -10.57
N ALA A 88 24.66 -29.11 -11.31
CA ALA A 88 24.92 -30.52 -11.52
C ALA A 88 26.37 -30.78 -11.98
N THR A 89 26.85 -32.01 -11.75
CA THR A 89 28.11 -32.53 -12.32
C THR A 89 27.84 -33.91 -12.89
N PHE A 90 28.17 -34.11 -14.16
CA PHE A 90 27.86 -35.34 -14.90
C PHE A 90 29.12 -36.03 -15.43
N CYS A 91 29.12 -37.36 -15.41
CA CYS A 91 30.15 -38.22 -16.01
C CYS A 91 29.62 -39.65 -16.25
N GLY A 92 30.40 -40.50 -16.91
CA GLY A 92 30.03 -41.89 -17.20
C GLY A 92 29.08 -42.10 -18.38
N ARG A 93 28.57 -43.33 -18.50
CA ARG A 93 27.63 -43.81 -19.56
C ARG A 93 26.27 -44.26 -19.03
N GLU A 94 26.21 -44.67 -17.77
CA GLU A 94 25.01 -45.11 -17.05
C GLU A 94 25.02 -44.48 -15.65
N THR A 95 23.86 -44.20 -15.07
CA THR A 95 23.76 -43.71 -13.68
C THR A 95 24.08 -44.81 -12.67
N THR A 96 24.88 -44.51 -11.65
CA THR A 96 25.26 -45.40 -10.54
C THR A 96 25.13 -44.67 -9.18
N ASP A 97 25.50 -45.31 -8.08
CA ASP A 97 25.50 -44.68 -6.74
C ASP A 97 26.53 -43.53 -6.60
N THR A 98 27.58 -43.51 -7.44
CA THR A 98 28.71 -42.56 -7.35
C THR A 98 28.87 -41.68 -8.60
N GLU A 99 28.15 -41.97 -9.68
CA GLU A 99 28.22 -41.26 -10.95
C GLU A 99 26.83 -40.91 -11.47
N GLN A 100 26.70 -39.69 -12.01
CA GLN A 100 25.45 -39.17 -12.55
C GLN A 100 25.60 -38.91 -14.05
N THR A 101 24.74 -39.54 -14.85
CA THR A 101 24.52 -39.14 -16.24
C THR A 101 23.24 -38.30 -16.32
N PRO A 102 23.14 -37.33 -17.25
CA PRO A 102 21.99 -36.44 -17.32
C PRO A 102 20.69 -37.16 -17.76
N GLY A 103 20.78 -38.28 -18.48
CA GLY A 103 19.61 -39.04 -18.92
C GLY A 103 18.59 -38.18 -19.69
N GLN A 104 17.32 -38.20 -19.25
CA GLN A 104 16.26 -37.33 -19.76
C GLN A 104 15.97 -36.13 -18.83
N GLU A 105 16.78 -35.96 -17.78
CA GLU A 105 16.60 -34.86 -16.85
C GLU A 105 16.95 -33.53 -17.51
N VAL A 106 16.23 -32.50 -17.10
CA VAL A 106 16.41 -31.14 -17.56
C VAL A 106 17.05 -30.34 -16.45
N VAL A 107 18.15 -29.65 -16.77
CA VAL A 107 18.76 -28.69 -15.85
C VAL A 107 18.19 -27.31 -16.16
N LEU A 108 17.60 -26.67 -15.16
CA LEU A 108 17.06 -25.31 -15.26
C LEU A 108 17.91 -24.37 -14.39
N SER A 109 18.36 -23.24 -14.94
CA SER A 109 19.05 -22.22 -14.14
C SER A 109 18.05 -21.45 -13.25
N PRO A 110 18.48 -20.96 -12.08
CA PRO A 110 17.65 -20.11 -11.22
C PRO A 110 17.46 -18.69 -11.80
N GLY A 111 18.42 -18.21 -12.59
CA GLY A 111 18.38 -16.90 -13.24
C GLY A 111 18.76 -16.96 -14.72
N PHE A 112 19.17 -15.82 -15.27
CA PHE A 112 19.46 -15.63 -16.69
C PHE A 112 20.86 -16.09 -17.13
N PHE A 113 21.64 -16.72 -16.23
CA PHE A 113 23.00 -17.17 -16.47
C PHE A 113 23.18 -18.67 -16.17
N MET A 114 23.93 -19.36 -17.04
CA MET A 114 24.37 -20.74 -16.87
C MET A 114 25.75 -20.93 -17.50
N SER A 115 26.69 -21.47 -16.75
CA SER A 115 28.01 -21.87 -17.23
C SER A 115 28.11 -23.40 -17.28
N ILE A 116 28.67 -23.90 -18.39
CA ILE A 116 28.89 -25.32 -18.64
C ILE A 116 30.39 -25.52 -18.85
N THR A 117 31.03 -26.32 -18.02
CA THR A 117 32.45 -26.66 -18.16
C THR A 117 32.61 -28.14 -18.48
N PHE A 118 33.21 -28.43 -19.62
CA PHE A 118 33.69 -29.76 -19.97
C PHE A 118 35.19 -29.85 -19.67
N ARG A 119 35.58 -30.91 -18.98
CA ARG A 119 36.99 -31.23 -18.71
C ARG A 119 37.24 -32.70 -19.03
N SER A 120 38.37 -32.97 -19.71
CA SER A 120 38.95 -34.30 -19.84
C SER A 120 40.32 -34.33 -19.18
N ASP A 121 40.65 -35.39 -18.46
CA ASP A 121 41.95 -35.58 -17.82
C ASP A 121 43.04 -35.99 -18.85
N PHE A 122 44.22 -36.37 -18.36
CA PHE A 122 45.36 -36.70 -19.23
C PHE A 122 45.25 -38.08 -19.92
N SER A 123 44.25 -38.91 -19.57
CA SER A 123 44.20 -40.33 -19.87
C SER A 123 42.84 -40.81 -20.37
N ASN A 124 42.65 -40.84 -21.69
CA ASN A 124 41.50 -41.50 -22.31
C ASN A 124 41.84 -42.95 -22.70
N GLU A 125 41.87 -43.89 -21.74
CA GLU A 125 42.17 -45.31 -22.01
C GLU A 125 41.13 -45.94 -22.96
N GLU A 126 39.86 -45.58 -22.80
CA GLU A 126 38.76 -45.89 -23.71
C GLU A 126 38.41 -44.68 -24.60
N ARG A 127 37.85 -44.95 -25.79
CA ARG A 127 37.38 -43.91 -26.70
C ARG A 127 35.92 -43.57 -26.40
N PHE A 128 35.71 -42.55 -25.58
CA PHE A 128 34.41 -41.99 -25.27
C PHE A 128 34.02 -40.93 -26.31
N THR A 129 32.77 -40.98 -26.80
CA THR A 129 32.28 -40.09 -27.88
C THR A 129 31.84 -38.71 -27.38
N GLY A 130 31.84 -38.48 -26.07
CA GLY A 130 31.51 -37.18 -25.48
C GLY A 130 30.01 -36.91 -25.42
N PHE A 131 29.60 -35.66 -25.65
CA PHE A 131 28.21 -35.24 -25.45
C PHE A 131 27.71 -34.30 -26.56
N ASP A 132 26.38 -34.29 -26.71
CA ASP A 132 25.61 -33.36 -27.54
C ASP A 132 24.46 -32.78 -26.70
N ALA A 133 24.53 -31.50 -26.39
CA ALA A 133 23.63 -30.79 -25.51
C ALA A 133 22.92 -29.64 -26.24
N HIS A 134 21.69 -29.36 -25.83
CA HIS A 134 20.89 -28.29 -26.38
C HIS A 134 20.37 -27.42 -25.24
N TYR A 135 20.42 -26.11 -25.43
CA TYR A 135 19.86 -25.15 -24.49
C TYR A 135 18.84 -24.24 -25.16
N MET A 136 17.92 -23.71 -24.37
CA MET A 136 16.98 -22.66 -24.79
C MET A 136 16.58 -21.77 -23.62
N ALA A 137 16.27 -20.51 -23.93
CA ALA A 137 15.66 -19.57 -23.03
C ALA A 137 14.20 -19.95 -22.76
N VAL A 138 13.79 -19.88 -21.50
CA VAL A 138 12.43 -20.13 -21.03
C VAL A 138 11.99 -18.91 -20.24
N ASP A 139 10.84 -18.37 -20.63
CA ASP A 139 10.19 -17.25 -19.95
C ASP A 139 9.94 -17.57 -18.48
N VAL A 140 10.25 -16.63 -17.59
CA VAL A 140 9.88 -16.71 -16.17
C VAL A 140 8.45 -16.24 -16.04
N ASP A 141 7.59 -16.97 -15.31
CA ASP A 141 6.22 -16.53 -15.03
C ASP A 141 6.17 -15.89 -13.63
N GLU A 142 6.50 -14.59 -13.54
CA GLU A 142 6.56 -13.86 -12.26
C GLU A 142 5.21 -13.81 -11.54
N CYS A 143 4.11 -14.05 -12.26
CA CYS A 143 2.78 -14.10 -11.67
C CYS A 143 2.50 -15.40 -10.90
N LYS A 144 3.20 -16.49 -11.23
CA LYS A 144 3.10 -17.79 -10.53
C LYS A 144 4.26 -18.01 -9.58
N GLU A 145 5.45 -17.58 -9.97
CA GLU A 145 6.69 -17.77 -9.22
C GLU A 145 6.88 -16.60 -8.25
N ARG A 146 6.03 -16.57 -7.21
CA ARG A 146 6.09 -15.56 -6.15
C ARG A 146 7.19 -15.95 -5.15
N GLU A 147 8.44 -15.67 -5.50
CA GLU A 147 9.57 -15.90 -4.60
C GLU A 147 9.52 -14.95 -3.39
N ASP A 148 8.99 -13.71 -3.57
CA ASP A 148 8.76 -12.73 -2.50
C ASP A 148 7.35 -12.10 -2.61
N GLU A 149 6.42 -12.45 -1.72
CA GLU A 149 5.04 -11.92 -1.73
C GLU A 149 4.98 -10.38 -1.61
N GLU A 150 5.95 -9.77 -0.91
CA GLU A 150 6.02 -8.32 -0.66
C GLU A 150 6.29 -7.48 -1.92
N LEU A 151 6.97 -8.03 -2.93
CA LEU A 151 7.33 -7.34 -4.17
C LEU A 151 6.39 -7.67 -5.34
N SER A 152 5.35 -8.46 -5.09
CA SER A 152 4.38 -8.83 -6.10
C SER A 152 3.36 -7.71 -6.41
N CYS A 153 2.67 -7.83 -7.54
CA CYS A 153 1.61 -6.90 -7.94
C CYS A 153 0.47 -6.88 -6.91
N ASP A 154 0.05 -5.67 -6.50
CA ASP A 154 -0.99 -5.47 -5.47
C ASP A 154 -2.36 -6.02 -5.88
N HIS A 155 -2.74 -5.89 -7.16
CA HIS A 155 -4.03 -6.35 -7.67
C HIS A 155 -3.93 -7.43 -8.75
N TYR A 156 -3.55 -7.03 -9.98
CA TYR A 156 -3.49 -7.94 -11.11
C TYR A 156 -2.08 -7.98 -11.69
N CYS A 157 -1.56 -9.18 -11.88
CA CYS A 157 -0.28 -9.45 -12.53
C CYS A 157 -0.53 -9.95 -13.96
N HIS A 158 0.25 -9.42 -14.91
CA HIS A 158 0.21 -9.81 -16.31
C HIS A 158 1.59 -10.23 -16.78
N ASN A 159 1.78 -11.54 -16.99
CA ASN A 159 3.01 -12.07 -17.56
C ASN A 159 3.04 -11.89 -19.09
N TYR A 160 4.22 -11.62 -19.64
CA TYR A 160 4.51 -11.63 -21.07
C TYR A 160 5.93 -12.16 -21.30
N ILE A 161 6.24 -12.52 -22.55
CA ILE A 161 7.56 -13.07 -22.87
C ILE A 161 8.66 -12.05 -22.56
N GLY A 162 9.47 -12.32 -21.54
CA GLY A 162 10.58 -11.49 -21.07
C GLY A 162 10.23 -10.48 -19.97
N GLY A 163 9.08 -10.62 -19.31
CA GLY A 163 8.79 -9.83 -18.11
C GLY A 163 7.29 -9.79 -17.74
N TYR A 164 6.96 -8.92 -16.79
CA TYR A 164 5.58 -8.74 -16.34
C TYR A 164 5.23 -7.27 -16.11
N TYR A 165 3.94 -6.99 -15.93
CA TYR A 165 3.47 -5.69 -15.45
C TYR A 165 2.24 -5.82 -14.56
N CYS A 166 2.03 -4.83 -13.71
CA CYS A 166 0.89 -4.77 -12.81
C CYS A 166 -0.23 -3.88 -13.35
N SER A 167 -1.46 -4.16 -12.93
CA SER A 167 -2.61 -3.27 -13.18
C SER A 167 -3.60 -3.33 -12.01
N CYS A 168 -4.50 -2.35 -11.95
CA CYS A 168 -5.39 -2.15 -10.82
C CYS A 168 -6.86 -2.50 -11.11
N ARG A 169 -7.60 -2.79 -10.03
CA ARG A 169 -9.07 -2.88 -10.05
C ARG A 169 -9.70 -1.56 -10.50
N PHE A 170 -10.93 -1.63 -10.98
CA PHE A 170 -11.69 -0.44 -11.35
C PHE A 170 -11.82 0.53 -10.15
N GLY A 171 -11.58 1.83 -10.38
CA GLY A 171 -11.59 2.86 -9.34
C GLY A 171 -10.23 3.12 -8.67
N TYR A 172 -9.21 2.30 -8.97
CA TYR A 172 -7.84 2.47 -8.49
C TYR A 172 -6.92 2.94 -9.62
N ILE A 173 -5.79 3.52 -9.22
CA ILE A 173 -4.76 4.08 -10.11
C ILE A 173 -3.44 3.39 -9.79
N LEU A 174 -2.74 2.91 -10.81
CA LEU A 174 -1.41 2.34 -10.64
C LEU A 174 -0.44 3.43 -10.17
N HIS A 175 0.25 3.17 -9.07
CA HIS A 175 1.21 4.08 -8.48
C HIS A 175 2.52 4.15 -9.30
N THR A 176 3.39 5.12 -8.99
CA THR A 176 4.63 5.36 -9.73
C THR A 176 5.69 4.28 -9.56
N ASP A 177 5.52 3.38 -8.60
CA ASP A 177 6.35 2.17 -8.45
C ASP A 177 5.95 1.05 -9.43
N ASN A 178 4.93 1.27 -10.26
CA ASN A 178 4.36 0.29 -11.21
C ASN A 178 3.86 -1.00 -10.56
N ARG A 179 3.58 -0.99 -9.24
CA ARG A 179 3.21 -2.17 -8.45
C ARG A 179 1.96 -1.97 -7.62
N THR A 180 1.89 -0.91 -6.81
CA THR A 180 0.78 -0.68 -5.88
C THR A 180 -0.36 0.09 -6.53
N CYS A 181 -1.56 -0.08 -5.97
CA CYS A 181 -2.77 0.53 -6.48
C CYS A 181 -3.34 1.53 -5.47
N ARG A 182 -3.24 2.82 -5.80
CA ARG A 182 -3.75 3.92 -4.98
C ARG A 182 -5.13 4.40 -5.41
N VAL A 183 -5.73 5.27 -4.62
CA VAL A 183 -7.00 5.95 -4.95
C VAL A 183 -6.88 7.47 -4.85
N GLU A 184 -7.79 8.19 -5.52
CA GLU A 184 -8.01 9.61 -5.24
C GLU A 184 -9.10 9.74 -4.16
N CYS A 185 -8.71 10.27 -3.00
CA CYS A 185 -9.57 10.33 -1.81
C CYS A 185 -9.56 11.73 -1.14
N SER A 186 -9.11 12.76 -1.85
CA SER A 186 -8.94 14.12 -1.32
C SER A 186 -10.02 15.12 -1.75
N ASP A 187 -10.93 14.72 -2.65
CA ASP A 187 -11.99 15.58 -3.19
C ASP A 187 -13.28 15.52 -2.36
N ASN A 188 -13.18 15.72 -1.05
CA ASN A 188 -14.35 15.67 -0.17
C ASN A 188 -14.45 16.90 0.76
N LEU A 189 -15.67 17.38 0.93
CA LEU A 189 -16.04 18.48 1.83
C LEU A 189 -17.34 18.13 2.54
N PHE A 190 -17.27 17.99 3.86
CA PHE A 190 -18.41 17.70 4.72
C PHE A 190 -18.93 18.99 5.37
N THR A 191 -20.20 19.32 5.10
CA THR A 191 -20.84 20.56 5.57
C THR A 191 -22.07 20.32 6.43
N GLN A 192 -22.40 19.07 6.74
CA GLN A 192 -23.51 18.70 7.63
C GLN A 192 -23.06 18.70 9.09
N MET A 193 -23.95 18.97 10.05
CA MET A 193 -23.61 19.03 11.48
C MET A 193 -23.17 17.68 12.06
N THR A 194 -23.63 16.58 11.47
CA THR A 194 -23.22 15.23 11.82
C THR A 194 -22.82 14.50 10.54
N GLY A 195 -21.87 13.58 10.64
CA GLY A 195 -21.51 12.74 9.51
C GLY A 195 -20.56 11.63 9.90
N MET A 196 -20.18 10.84 8.91
CA MET A 196 -19.32 9.68 9.07
C MET A 196 -18.25 9.70 7.99
N ILE A 197 -17.03 9.38 8.39
CA ILE A 197 -15.85 9.36 7.52
C ILE A 197 -15.11 8.06 7.79
N THR A 198 -14.67 7.38 6.73
CA THR A 198 -13.93 6.13 6.82
C THR A 198 -12.66 6.21 5.99
N SER A 199 -11.73 5.28 6.22
CA SER A 199 -10.73 4.94 5.22
C SER A 199 -11.42 4.47 3.93
N PRO A 200 -10.77 4.60 2.76
CA PRO A 200 -11.34 4.09 1.51
C PRO A 200 -11.54 2.58 1.60
N ASP A 201 -12.67 2.10 1.06
CA ASP A 201 -13.10 0.69 1.05
C ASP A 201 -13.34 0.03 2.43
N TYR A 202 -13.35 0.81 3.53
CA TYR A 202 -13.67 0.29 4.86
C TYR A 202 -14.98 -0.53 4.88
N PRO A 203 -15.01 -1.71 5.53
CA PRO A 203 -13.99 -2.28 6.43
C PRO A 203 -12.97 -3.22 5.75
N ASN A 204 -12.86 -3.20 4.42
CA ASN A 204 -11.81 -3.95 3.72
C ASN A 204 -10.45 -3.25 3.87
N PRO A 205 -9.34 -3.93 3.54
CA PRO A 205 -8.01 -3.33 3.54
C PRO A 205 -7.96 -2.02 2.76
N TYR A 206 -7.39 -0.98 3.37
CA TYR A 206 -7.31 0.31 2.69
C TYR A 206 -6.31 0.27 1.52
N PRO A 207 -6.52 1.08 0.48
CA PRO A 207 -5.58 1.18 -0.64
C PRO A 207 -4.20 1.64 -0.18
N LYS A 208 -3.16 0.94 -0.65
CA LYS A 208 -1.76 1.32 -0.47
C LYS A 208 -1.44 2.62 -1.22
N SER A 209 -0.36 3.27 -0.81
CA SER A 209 0.28 4.40 -1.50
C SER A 209 -0.68 5.56 -1.77
N SER A 210 -1.59 5.80 -0.82
CA SER A 210 -2.66 6.77 -0.94
C SER A 210 -2.50 7.90 0.08
N GLU A 211 -2.86 9.12 -0.34
CA GLU A 211 -2.86 10.31 0.52
C GLU A 211 -4.25 10.93 0.49
N CYS A 212 -5.03 10.67 1.53
CA CYS A 212 -6.41 11.10 1.64
C CYS A 212 -6.52 12.33 2.53
N LEU A 213 -7.19 13.37 2.02
CA LEU A 213 -7.51 14.57 2.78
C LEU A 213 -9.01 14.71 2.92
N TYR A 214 -9.50 14.66 4.16
CA TYR A 214 -10.90 14.89 4.49
C TYR A 214 -11.10 16.26 5.14
N THR A 215 -12.02 17.06 4.59
CA THR A 215 -12.30 18.41 5.14
C THR A 215 -13.72 18.48 5.67
N ILE A 216 -13.86 18.78 6.96
CA ILE A 216 -15.14 19.16 7.57
C ILE A 216 -15.14 20.69 7.73
N GLY A 217 -16.15 21.35 7.16
CA GLY A 217 -16.27 22.80 7.16
C GLY A 217 -17.69 23.23 7.46
N LEU A 218 -17.89 23.78 8.66
CA LEU A 218 -19.15 24.34 9.12
C LEU A 218 -19.04 25.85 9.28
N GLU A 219 -20.19 26.48 9.52
CA GLU A 219 -20.27 27.89 9.82
C GLU A 219 -19.59 28.22 11.16
N GLU A 220 -19.04 29.43 11.24
CA GLU A 220 -18.38 29.89 12.44
C GLU A 220 -19.35 29.95 13.63
N GLY A 221 -18.94 29.36 14.76
CA GLY A 221 -19.76 29.25 15.97
C GLY A 221 -20.14 27.81 16.34
N PHE A 222 -20.05 26.89 15.38
CA PHE A 222 -20.03 25.47 15.67
C PHE A 222 -18.65 24.99 16.14
N VAL A 223 -18.65 23.96 16.98
CA VAL A 223 -17.48 23.23 17.45
C VAL A 223 -17.63 21.77 17.05
N ILE A 224 -16.64 21.23 16.35
CA ILE A 224 -16.65 19.85 15.87
C ILE A 224 -15.99 18.93 16.90
N SER A 225 -16.64 17.81 17.19
CA SER A 225 -16.12 16.70 17.99
C SER A 225 -16.04 15.43 17.13
N LEU A 226 -14.94 14.69 17.25
CA LEU A 226 -14.65 13.48 16.47
C LEU A 226 -14.61 12.26 17.38
N GLN A 227 -15.36 11.23 17.02
CA GLN A 227 -15.41 9.96 17.75
C GLN A 227 -15.08 8.82 16.79
N PHE A 228 -13.98 8.12 17.04
CA PHE A 228 -13.68 6.87 16.34
C PHE A 228 -14.59 5.76 16.85
N GLU A 229 -15.06 4.92 15.94
CA GLU A 229 -16.04 3.85 16.18
C GLU A 229 -15.58 2.59 15.46
N ASP A 230 -16.16 1.44 15.85
CA ASP A 230 -15.88 0.13 15.24
C ASP A 230 -14.39 -0.26 15.25
N THR A 231 -13.93 -1.01 14.24
CA THR A 231 -12.55 -1.47 14.09
C THR A 231 -11.64 -0.29 13.73
N PHE A 232 -10.50 -0.21 14.42
CA PHE A 232 -9.39 0.68 14.13
C PHE A 232 -8.14 -0.18 13.97
N ASP A 233 -7.62 -0.22 12.76
CA ASP A 233 -6.51 -1.08 12.35
C ASP A 233 -5.69 -0.34 11.29
N ILE A 234 -4.55 0.20 11.71
CA ILE A 234 -3.63 0.96 10.87
C ILE A 234 -2.21 0.46 11.16
N GLU A 235 -1.42 0.20 10.12
CA GLU A 235 -0.07 -0.33 10.28
C GLU A 235 0.79 0.53 11.22
N ASP A 236 1.43 -0.12 12.20
CA ASP A 236 2.25 0.53 13.22
C ASP A 236 3.60 -0.15 13.42
N HIS A 237 4.39 0.39 14.34
CA HIS A 237 5.66 -0.18 14.74
C HIS A 237 5.80 -0.10 16.26
N PRO A 238 6.30 -1.15 16.93
CA PRO A 238 6.34 -1.20 18.40
C PRO A 238 7.25 -0.14 19.03
N GLU A 239 8.28 0.31 18.31
CA GLU A 239 9.29 1.24 18.85
C GLU A 239 9.22 2.65 18.26
N VAL A 240 8.60 2.82 17.09
CA VAL A 240 8.62 4.08 16.35
C VAL A 240 7.17 4.54 16.17
N PRO A 241 6.81 5.77 16.56
CA PRO A 241 5.44 6.24 16.40
C PRO A 241 5.04 6.36 14.92
N CYS A 242 4.18 5.45 14.47
CA CYS A 242 3.52 5.44 13.16
C CYS A 242 4.45 5.74 11.95
N PRO A 243 5.47 4.89 11.71
CA PRO A 243 6.43 5.12 10.63
C PRO A 243 5.89 4.78 9.24
N TYR A 244 4.88 3.91 9.17
CA TYR A 244 4.26 3.41 7.94
C TYR A 244 3.02 4.27 7.63
N ASP A 245 1.92 3.94 8.30
CA ASP A 245 0.61 4.51 8.04
C ASP A 245 0.14 5.37 9.21
N TYR A 246 -0.64 6.42 8.94
CA TYR A 246 -1.13 7.27 10.01
C TYR A 246 -2.30 8.19 9.65
N ILE A 247 -3.04 8.59 10.68
CA ILE A 247 -3.96 9.71 10.65
C ILE A 247 -3.35 10.92 11.37
N LYS A 248 -3.41 12.11 10.74
CA LYS A 248 -3.15 13.41 11.39
C LYS A 248 -4.40 14.28 11.28
N ILE A 249 -4.79 14.91 12.36
CA ILE A 249 -5.98 15.77 12.42
C ILE A 249 -5.54 17.18 12.73
N LYS A 250 -6.01 18.17 11.96
CA LYS A 250 -5.69 19.58 12.12
C LYS A 250 -6.96 20.40 12.26
N ALA A 251 -7.04 21.21 13.31
CA ALA A 251 -8.12 22.17 13.51
C ALA A 251 -7.54 23.48 14.04
N GLY A 252 -7.55 24.52 13.21
CA GLY A 252 -6.86 25.78 13.51
C GLY A 252 -5.35 25.57 13.77
N PRO A 253 -4.81 26.01 14.91
CA PRO A 253 -3.41 25.79 15.29
C PRO A 253 -3.14 24.40 15.89
N ASN A 254 -4.18 23.66 16.27
CA ASN A 254 -4.05 22.38 16.96
C ASN A 254 -3.88 21.24 15.96
N ILE A 255 -2.97 20.31 16.31
CA ILE A 255 -2.71 19.09 15.55
C ILE A 255 -2.78 17.90 16.52
N TRP A 256 -3.50 16.86 16.13
CA TRP A 256 -3.57 15.58 16.83
C TRP A 256 -2.98 14.47 15.96
N GLY A 257 -2.39 13.47 16.59
CA GLY A 257 -1.70 12.37 15.94
C GLY A 257 -0.18 12.60 15.78
N PRO A 258 0.52 11.75 14.98
CA PRO A 258 -0.04 10.68 14.17
C PRO A 258 -0.73 9.59 15.00
N PHE A 259 -1.80 9.01 14.46
CA PHE A 259 -2.51 7.86 15.05
C PHE A 259 -2.38 6.63 14.15
N CYS A 260 -2.03 5.50 14.73
CA CYS A 260 -1.88 4.19 14.10
C CYS A 260 -2.09 3.08 15.15
N GLY A 261 -1.98 1.82 14.74
CA GLY A 261 -2.13 0.62 15.57
C GLY A 261 -3.57 0.15 15.66
N GLU A 262 -3.84 -0.70 16.65
CA GLU A 262 -5.16 -1.35 16.82
C GLU A 262 -6.11 -0.59 17.77
N LYS A 263 -5.62 0.48 18.43
CA LYS A 263 -6.38 1.23 19.42
C LYS A 263 -6.69 2.64 18.94
N ALA A 264 -7.96 2.90 18.66
CA ALA A 264 -8.45 4.22 18.32
C ALA A 264 -8.16 5.26 19.43
N PRO A 265 -7.91 6.53 19.06
CA PRO A 265 -7.78 7.61 20.03
C PRO A 265 -9.12 7.91 20.74
N GLU A 266 -9.03 8.56 21.90
CA GLU A 266 -10.21 9.03 22.63
C GLU A 266 -10.93 10.18 21.90
N LEU A 267 -12.13 10.55 22.37
CA LEU A 267 -12.94 11.64 21.83
C LEU A 267 -12.13 12.94 21.66
N ILE A 268 -12.11 13.49 20.45
CA ILE A 268 -11.37 14.71 20.12
C ILE A 268 -12.34 15.89 20.01
N ASN A 269 -12.27 16.82 20.97
CA ASN A 269 -13.01 18.08 20.93
C ASN A 269 -12.14 19.18 20.31
N THR A 270 -12.46 19.59 19.08
CA THR A 270 -11.51 20.40 18.27
C THR A 270 -11.52 21.89 18.60
N GLN A 271 -12.59 22.39 19.24
CA GLN A 271 -12.83 23.83 19.46
C GLN A 271 -12.85 24.64 18.15
N SER A 272 -13.16 24.00 17.02
CA SER A 272 -13.11 24.59 15.68
C SER A 272 -14.33 24.18 14.85
N HIS A 273 -14.77 25.08 13.98
CA HIS A 273 -15.79 24.81 12.95
C HIS A 273 -15.19 24.24 11.65
N LYS A 274 -13.85 24.13 11.57
CA LYS A 274 -13.13 23.58 10.42
C LYS A 274 -12.06 22.58 10.87
N VAL A 275 -12.10 21.39 10.30
CA VAL A 275 -11.20 20.27 10.60
C VAL A 275 -10.68 19.67 9.29
N GLN A 276 -9.39 19.37 9.24
CA GLN A 276 -8.75 18.60 8.18
C GLN A 276 -8.20 17.31 8.77
N ILE A 277 -8.59 16.17 8.20
CA ILE A 277 -8.12 14.84 8.58
C ILE A 277 -7.28 14.33 7.40
N MET A 278 -6.03 14.02 7.65
CA MET A 278 -5.10 13.48 6.66
C MET A 278 -4.82 12.02 7.00
N PHE A 279 -5.05 11.12 6.06
CA PHE A 279 -4.71 9.71 6.18
C PHE A 279 -3.67 9.35 5.12
N HIS A 280 -2.56 8.78 5.56
CA HIS A 280 -1.45 8.35 4.73
C HIS A 280 -1.30 6.84 4.83
N SER A 281 -1.16 6.18 3.68
CA SER A 281 -0.78 4.76 3.56
C SER A 281 0.45 4.57 2.69
N ASP A 282 1.35 3.68 3.11
CA ASP A 282 2.59 3.34 2.42
C ASP A 282 2.40 2.23 1.37
N ASN A 283 3.45 1.58 0.91
CA ASN A 283 3.37 0.59 -0.18
C ASN A 283 3.19 -0.87 0.30
N SER A 284 2.89 -1.10 1.57
CA SER A 284 2.67 -2.40 2.19
C SER A 284 1.38 -2.42 3.03
N GLY A 285 1.15 -3.51 3.78
CA GLY A 285 0.00 -3.64 4.67
C GLY A 285 -1.29 -4.16 4.04
N GLU A 286 -2.10 -4.82 4.86
CA GLU A 286 -3.46 -5.29 4.53
C GLU A 286 -4.45 -4.90 5.65
N ASN A 287 -4.13 -3.84 6.38
CA ASN A 287 -4.88 -3.37 7.54
C ASN A 287 -6.25 -2.80 7.12
N GLN A 288 -7.28 -3.04 7.94
CA GLN A 288 -8.69 -2.75 7.61
C GLN A 288 -9.07 -1.27 7.69
N GLY A 289 -8.23 -0.45 8.32
CA GLY A 289 -8.41 0.98 8.41
C GLY A 289 -9.30 1.41 9.57
N TRP A 290 -10.11 2.44 9.34
CA TRP A 290 -10.76 3.17 10.42
C TRP A 290 -12.08 3.78 10.00
N ARG A 291 -12.92 4.03 11.01
CA ARG A 291 -14.17 4.74 10.88
C ARG A 291 -14.32 5.74 12.03
N LEU A 292 -14.81 6.93 11.71
CA LEU A 292 -15.19 7.91 12.71
C LEU A 292 -16.54 8.55 12.37
N SER A 293 -17.26 8.93 13.40
CA SER A 293 -18.37 9.86 13.33
C SER A 293 -17.91 11.23 13.82
N TYR A 294 -18.50 12.28 13.26
CA TYR A 294 -18.32 13.63 13.78
C TYR A 294 -19.67 14.24 14.11
N THR A 295 -19.67 15.07 15.14
CA THR A 295 -20.83 15.88 15.54
C THR A 295 -20.38 17.31 15.74
N ALA A 296 -21.30 18.24 15.52
CA ALA A 296 -21.07 19.65 15.74
C ALA A 296 -22.06 20.17 16.76
N SER A 297 -21.56 20.89 17.75
CA SER A 297 -22.37 21.55 18.77
C SER A 297 -22.06 23.05 18.79
N GLY A 298 -23.08 23.82 19.15
CA GLY A 298 -22.93 25.23 19.45
C GLY A 298 -22.83 25.48 20.95
N ASN A 299 -22.49 26.71 21.33
CA ASN A 299 -22.66 27.14 22.72
C ASN A 299 -24.14 27.06 23.10
N GLU A 300 -24.42 26.59 24.31
CA GLU A 300 -25.77 26.53 24.86
C GLU A 300 -26.23 27.92 25.31
N CYS A 301 -27.49 28.25 25.02
CA CYS A 301 -28.14 29.45 25.53
C CYS A 301 -28.88 29.16 26.85
N PRO A 302 -29.05 30.18 27.73
CA PRO A 302 -29.82 30.03 28.96
C PRO A 302 -31.23 29.48 28.72
N GLU A 303 -31.71 28.66 29.65
CA GLU A 303 -33.07 28.12 29.65
C GLU A 303 -34.10 29.26 29.55
N LEU A 304 -35.11 29.07 28.70
CA LEU A 304 -36.21 30.01 28.53
C LEU A 304 -37.45 29.54 29.29
N HIS A 305 -38.09 30.47 30.01
CA HIS A 305 -39.41 30.26 30.62
C HIS A 305 -40.46 31.11 29.91
N PRO A 306 -41.61 30.55 29.52
CA PRO A 306 -42.67 31.31 28.86
C PRO A 306 -43.04 32.59 29.62
N PRO A 307 -43.24 33.72 28.93
CA PRO A 307 -43.73 34.93 29.58
C PRO A 307 -45.14 34.69 30.12
N VAL A 308 -45.51 35.45 31.16
CA VAL A 308 -46.88 35.40 31.70
C VAL A 308 -47.85 35.80 30.59
N HIS A 309 -48.91 35.02 30.38
CA HIS A 309 -49.85 35.15 29.24
C HIS A 309 -49.22 34.95 27.86
N GLY A 310 -48.21 34.10 27.75
CA GLY A 310 -47.62 33.73 26.47
C GLY A 310 -46.98 32.35 26.43
N ASN A 311 -46.47 32.02 25.24
CA ASN A 311 -45.94 30.72 24.90
C ASN A 311 -44.65 30.83 24.07
N ILE A 312 -43.83 29.78 24.10
CA ILE A 312 -42.58 29.65 23.34
C ILE A 312 -42.63 28.38 22.51
N GLU A 313 -42.33 28.48 21.22
CA GLU A 313 -42.27 27.32 20.33
C GLU A 313 -40.99 27.32 19.46
N PRO A 314 -40.28 26.19 19.32
CA PRO A 314 -40.47 24.94 20.05
C PRO A 314 -39.97 25.06 21.50
N LEU A 315 -40.66 24.43 22.46
CA LEU A 315 -40.17 24.31 23.83
C LEU A 315 -39.20 23.13 23.95
N GLN A 316 -37.92 23.42 24.08
CA GLN A 316 -36.85 22.44 24.27
C GLN A 316 -36.26 22.52 25.68
N ALA A 317 -35.65 21.43 26.14
CA ALA A 317 -34.95 21.40 27.42
C ALA A 317 -33.64 22.21 27.38
N THR A 318 -32.97 22.24 26.23
CA THR A 318 -31.76 23.01 25.97
C THR A 318 -31.86 23.64 24.59
N TYR A 319 -31.18 24.78 24.40
CA TYR A 319 -31.04 25.46 23.12
C TYR A 319 -29.57 25.72 22.86
N SER A 320 -29.14 25.59 21.61
CA SER A 320 -27.76 25.81 21.19
C SER A 320 -27.70 26.76 20.00
N PHE A 321 -26.49 27.20 19.65
CA PHE A 321 -26.26 28.12 18.53
C PHE A 321 -27.14 27.83 17.31
N LYS A 322 -27.81 28.88 16.79
CA LYS A 322 -28.80 28.87 15.70
C LYS A 322 -30.16 28.25 16.00
N ASP A 323 -30.40 27.74 17.20
CA ASP A 323 -31.77 27.43 17.59
C ASP A 323 -32.60 28.71 17.61
N GLN A 324 -33.79 28.60 17.05
CA GLN A 324 -34.74 29.70 16.96
C GLN A 324 -36.02 29.33 17.69
N VAL A 325 -36.50 30.27 18.48
CA VAL A 325 -37.79 30.17 19.16
C VAL A 325 -38.68 31.33 18.74
N ILE A 326 -39.98 31.06 18.73
CA ILE A 326 -41.02 32.04 18.47
C ILE A 326 -41.77 32.25 19.77
N VAL A 327 -41.81 33.50 20.23
CA VAL A 327 -42.58 33.94 21.38
C VAL A 327 -43.91 34.52 20.89
N THR A 328 -45.00 34.00 21.45
CA THR A 328 -46.39 34.41 21.18
C THR A 328 -47.08 34.74 22.51
N CYS A 329 -48.15 35.54 22.45
CA CYS A 329 -49.01 35.80 23.60
C CYS A 329 -50.38 35.13 23.43
N ASP A 330 -51.05 34.88 24.56
CA ASP A 330 -52.40 34.34 24.60
C ASP A 330 -53.40 35.27 23.89
N THR A 331 -54.58 34.75 23.55
CA THR A 331 -55.64 35.56 22.94
C THR A 331 -55.98 36.76 23.84
N GLY A 332 -56.03 37.95 23.25
CA GLY A 332 -56.23 39.21 23.96
C GLY A 332 -54.96 39.87 24.51
N TYR A 333 -53.79 39.29 24.27
CA TYR A 333 -52.49 39.86 24.59
C TYR A 333 -51.61 40.03 23.35
N LYS A 334 -50.64 40.95 23.41
CA LYS A 334 -49.64 41.19 22.36
C LYS A 334 -48.23 41.26 22.96
N VAL A 335 -47.24 40.89 22.16
CA VAL A 335 -45.83 40.91 22.58
C VAL A 335 -45.37 42.36 22.65
N LEU A 336 -44.92 42.81 23.83
CA LEU A 336 -44.31 44.12 24.02
C LEU A 336 -42.78 43.98 24.11
N LYS A 337 -42.07 44.66 23.21
CA LYS A 337 -40.61 44.74 23.22
C LYS A 337 -40.14 46.15 22.90
N ASP A 338 -39.36 46.75 23.81
CA ASP A 338 -38.77 48.09 23.62
C ASP A 338 -39.80 49.14 23.11
N TYR A 339 -41.01 49.13 23.70
CA TYR A 339 -42.16 49.98 23.33
C TYR A 339 -42.82 49.67 21.98
N MET A 340 -42.45 48.58 21.31
CA MET A 340 -43.11 48.09 20.10
C MET A 340 -44.04 46.93 20.44
N VAL A 341 -45.26 46.99 19.90
CA VAL A 341 -46.27 45.92 19.99
C VAL A 341 -46.15 45.04 18.75
N LEU A 342 -45.91 43.75 18.96
CA LEU A 342 -45.72 42.74 17.92
C LEU A 342 -46.70 41.58 18.09
N ASP A 343 -47.04 40.91 16.99
CA ASP A 343 -47.82 39.67 17.04
C ASP A 343 -46.98 38.48 17.48
N ILE A 344 -45.74 38.42 16.98
CA ILE A 344 -44.75 37.37 17.29
C ILE A 344 -43.37 38.00 17.42
N LEU A 345 -42.53 37.42 18.28
CA LEU A 345 -41.10 37.73 18.35
C LEU A 345 -40.29 36.48 18.10
N GLN A 346 -39.41 36.52 17.10
CA GLN A 346 -38.43 35.46 16.86
C GLN A 346 -37.14 35.80 17.62
N MET A 347 -36.63 34.81 18.35
CA MET A 347 -35.37 34.90 19.07
C MET A 347 -34.45 33.77 18.62
N GLU A 348 -33.21 34.10 18.32
CA GLU A 348 -32.15 33.15 17.96
C GLU A 348 -31.09 33.05 19.07
N CYS A 349 -30.55 31.85 19.28
CA CYS A 349 -29.38 31.60 20.11
C CYS A 349 -28.09 31.93 19.35
N LEU A 350 -27.35 32.93 19.83
CA LEU A 350 -26.16 33.47 19.20
C LEU A 350 -24.91 32.64 19.51
N LYS A 351 -23.84 32.88 18.74
CA LYS A 351 -22.55 32.18 18.86
C LYS A 351 -21.93 32.27 20.26
N ASP A 352 -22.17 33.34 21.00
CA ASP A 352 -21.62 33.55 22.35
C ASP A 352 -22.44 32.87 23.45
N GLY A 353 -23.48 32.11 23.11
CA GLY A 353 -24.39 31.48 24.07
C GLY A 353 -25.40 32.46 24.66
N THR A 354 -25.63 33.61 24.03
CA THR A 354 -26.69 34.55 24.44
C THR A 354 -27.86 34.55 23.46
N TRP A 355 -29.04 34.90 23.94
CA TRP A 355 -30.19 35.12 23.06
C TRP A 355 -30.07 36.47 22.37
N SER A 356 -30.41 36.51 21.08
CA SER A 356 -30.49 37.74 20.26
C SER A 356 -31.27 38.88 20.91
N HIS A 357 -32.25 38.54 21.75
CA HIS A 357 -33.11 39.47 22.47
C HIS A 357 -33.38 38.98 23.89
N ALA A 358 -33.69 39.90 24.81
CA ALA A 358 -34.24 39.53 26.11
C ALA A 358 -35.69 39.06 25.97
N MET A 359 -36.16 38.24 26.92
CA MET A 359 -37.54 37.74 26.93
C MET A 359 -38.53 38.92 27.01
N PRO A 360 -39.50 39.04 26.09
CA PRO A 360 -40.50 40.11 26.12
C PRO A 360 -41.61 39.82 27.14
N THR A 361 -42.46 40.82 27.38
CA THR A 361 -43.68 40.67 28.18
C THR A 361 -44.92 40.66 27.30
N CYS A 362 -46.00 40.02 27.76
CA CYS A 362 -47.31 40.08 27.11
C CYS A 362 -48.18 41.14 27.78
N GLU A 363 -48.71 42.09 27.01
CA GLU A 363 -49.64 43.10 27.49
C GLU A 363 -51.03 42.93 26.85
N LYS A 364 -52.08 43.21 27.62
CA LYS A 364 -53.47 43.10 27.16
C LYS A 364 -53.68 44.08 26.00
N SER A 365 -54.21 43.60 24.89
CA SER A 365 -54.49 44.45 23.74
C SER A 365 -55.64 45.40 24.09
N GLU A 366 -55.46 46.71 23.86
CA GLU A 366 -56.50 47.72 24.12
C GLU A 366 -57.75 47.55 23.23
N ILE A 367 -57.67 46.71 22.20
CA ILE A 367 -58.78 46.39 21.29
C ILE A 367 -59.85 45.53 21.97
N ASP A 368 -59.50 44.74 23.00
CA ASP A 368 -60.48 43.95 23.77
C ASP A 368 -61.02 44.67 25.00
N LEU A 369 -60.35 45.74 25.47
CA LEU A 369 -60.84 46.56 26.60
C LEU A 369 -62.12 47.33 26.24
N GLU A 370 -62.30 47.73 24.98
CA GLU A 370 -63.56 48.33 24.51
C GLU A 370 -64.71 47.30 24.42
N SER A 371 -64.40 46.02 24.15
CA SER A 371 -65.42 44.97 24.05
C SER A 371 -65.96 44.47 25.41
N GLU A 372 -65.13 44.49 26.46
CA GLU A 372 -65.56 44.14 27.83
C GLU A 372 -66.40 45.28 28.47
N LEU A 373 -66.05 46.55 28.21
CA LEU A 373 -66.81 47.72 28.69
C LEU A 373 -68.21 47.84 28.06
N GLU A 374 -68.41 47.38 26.82
CA GLU A 374 -69.74 47.31 26.21
C GLU A 374 -70.59 46.15 26.77
N SER A 375 -69.98 45.10 27.32
CA SER A 375 -70.71 43.95 27.87
C SER A 375 -71.25 44.17 29.29
N GLU A 376 -70.61 45.03 30.09
CA GLU A 376 -71.09 45.40 31.44
C GLU A 376 -72.18 46.49 31.44
N GLN A 377 -72.39 47.20 30.32
CA GLN A 377 -73.48 48.19 30.19
C GLN A 377 -74.84 47.61 29.75
N VAL A 378 -74.97 46.29 29.58
CA VAL A 378 -76.20 45.65 29.08
C VAL A 378 -76.96 44.86 30.16
N THR A 379 -76.51 44.87 31.42
CA THR A 379 -77.27 44.28 32.54
C THR A 379 -77.72 45.36 33.55
N GLU A 380 -78.78 46.09 33.19
CA GLU A 380 -79.67 46.77 34.14
C GLU A 380 -81.14 46.52 33.79
#